data_AF-T1CD97-F1
#
_entry.id   AF-T1CD97-F1
#
_cell.length_a   1.000
_cell.length_b   1.000
_cell.length_c   1.000
_cell.angle_alpha   90.00
_cell.angle_beta   90.00
_cell.angle_gamma   90.00
#
_symmetry.space_group_name_H-M   'P 1'
#
loop_
_entity.id
_entity.type
_entity.pdbx_description
1 polymer ?
#
loop_
_entity_poly.entity_id
_entity_poly.type
_entity_poly.pdbx_seq_one_letter_code
_entity_poly.pdbx_strand_id
1 'polypeptide(L)'
;TEIARQLRIRDMGGLIVIDFIDMDSPKHQREVEDRLKDALRHDRARVQIGRISRFGLLEMSRQRLRPSLGESTQIVCPRCEGHGRIRGVESLSLSTLRLVEEHAMKESTGQVLVQAPPAVANYLLNEKRAAVVEIEMRHKVHVVVVADENLETPHLEITRLRDSDMGEHVKPSYERLTARAETVLPKAGQIDVQGEQPAVSGVRPSNPAPLREEEDAPARQPVRPSPLPPHRWRCRYPPRAACSSACLAGSATARPRSRPRPQ
;
A
#
# COMPACT_ATOMS: atom_id res chain seq x y z
N THR A 1 11.76 0.93 22.17
CA THR A 1 11.70 2.37 21.78
C THR A 1 11.38 2.55 20.31
N GLU A 2 12.06 1.84 19.40
CA GLU A 2 11.85 1.97 17.95
C GLU A 2 10.44 1.59 17.49
N ILE A 3 9.85 0.54 18.08
CA ILE A 3 8.46 0.14 17.81
C ILE A 3 7.51 1.33 18.00
N ALA A 4 7.58 2.02 19.16
CA ALA A 4 6.75 3.20 19.43
C ALA A 4 6.96 4.32 18.41
N ARG A 5 8.17 4.48 17.88
CA ARG A 5 8.46 5.45 16.81
C ARG A 5 7.78 5.05 15.50
N GLN A 6 7.88 3.78 15.10
CA GLN A 6 7.27 3.27 13.87
C GLN A 6 5.74 3.34 13.91
N LEU A 7 5.12 3.05 15.06
CA LEU A 7 3.66 3.17 15.23
C LEU A 7 3.16 4.59 14.96
N ARG A 8 3.94 5.60 15.37
CA ARG A 8 3.62 7.02 15.12
C ARG A 8 3.85 7.44 13.68
N ILE A 9 4.93 6.98 13.05
CA ILE A 9 5.28 7.37 11.67
C ILE A 9 4.34 6.73 10.65
N ARG A 10 3.97 5.46 10.87
CA ARG A 10 3.09 4.70 9.97
C ARG A 10 1.60 4.87 10.29
N ASP A 11 1.29 5.60 11.36
CA ASP A 11 -0.06 5.73 11.93
C ASP A 11 -0.78 4.37 12.08
N MET A 12 -0.05 3.33 12.52
CA MET A 12 -0.58 1.97 12.67
C MET A 12 -1.57 1.90 13.84
N GLY A 13 -2.82 1.55 13.58
CA GLY A 13 -3.86 1.36 14.60
C GLY A 13 -4.44 -0.04 14.57
N GLY A 14 -5.19 -0.42 15.61
CA GLY A 14 -5.77 -1.74 15.80
C GLY A 14 -5.01 -2.58 16.82
N LEU A 15 -5.18 -3.89 16.70
CA LEU A 15 -4.47 -4.88 17.52
C LEU A 15 -3.06 -5.11 16.95
N ILE A 16 -2.07 -5.08 17.84
CA ILE A 16 -0.66 -5.22 17.48
C ILE A 16 -0.07 -6.28 18.41
N VAL A 17 0.58 -7.27 17.82
CA VAL A 17 1.27 -8.35 18.53
C VAL A 17 2.75 -8.20 18.28
N ILE A 18 3.54 -8.16 19.36
CA ILE A 18 4.99 -8.00 19.32
C ILE A 18 5.61 -9.26 19.90
N ASP A 19 6.47 -9.89 19.12
CA ASP A 19 7.28 -11.01 19.56
C ASP A 19 8.63 -10.48 20.06
N PHE A 20 8.87 -10.58 21.37
CA PHE A 20 10.15 -10.20 21.97
C PHE A 20 11.06 -11.42 22.07
N ILE A 21 12.37 -11.20 22.07
CA ILE A 21 13.34 -12.26 22.37
C ILE A 21 13.04 -12.83 23.76
N ASP A 22 13.09 -14.14 23.88
CA ASP A 22 12.84 -14.85 25.14
C ASP A 22 13.74 -14.34 26.28
N MET A 23 13.14 -14.15 27.45
CA MET A 23 13.79 -13.68 28.66
C MET A 23 13.44 -14.60 29.82
N ASP A 24 14.44 -15.26 30.41
CA ASP A 24 14.25 -16.17 31.54
C ASP A 24 13.80 -15.44 32.82
N SER A 25 14.29 -14.21 33.01
CA SER A 25 14.01 -13.41 34.19
C SER A 25 12.75 -12.55 34.02
N PRO A 26 11.76 -12.64 34.95
CA PRO A 26 10.57 -11.79 34.91
C PRO A 26 10.88 -10.32 35.19
N LYS A 27 12.07 -10.01 35.71
CA LYS A 27 12.52 -8.62 35.89
C LYS A 27 12.79 -7.96 34.54
N HIS A 28 13.50 -8.65 33.64
CA HIS A 28 13.78 -8.12 32.30
C HIS A 28 12.50 -7.94 31.48
N GLN A 29 11.53 -8.86 31.63
CA GLN A 29 10.21 -8.74 31.01
C GLN A 29 9.51 -7.43 31.43
N ARG A 30 9.46 -7.14 32.73
CA ARG A 30 8.88 -5.89 33.26
C ARG A 30 9.64 -4.65 32.78
N GLU A 31 10.97 -4.70 32.76
CA GLU A 31 11.79 -3.59 32.26
C GLU A 31 11.49 -3.27 30.78
N VAL A 32 11.29 -4.29 29.95
CA VAL A 32 10.91 -4.12 28.54
C VAL A 32 9.49 -3.56 28.41
N GLU A 33 8.53 -4.06 29.19
CA GLU A 33 7.16 -3.54 29.25
C GLU A 33 7.11 -2.06 29.66
N ASP A 34 7.80 -1.71 30.75
CA ASP A 34 7.89 -0.34 31.25
C ASP A 34 8.57 0.58 30.24
N ARG A 35 9.64 0.09 29.59
CA ARG A 35 10.34 0.86 28.55
C ARG A 35 9.46 1.11 27.32
N LEU A 36 8.62 0.15 26.94
CA LEU A 36 7.65 0.30 25.86
C LEU A 36 6.56 1.31 26.25
N LYS A 37 6.05 1.21 27.47
CA LYS A 37 5.05 2.14 28.04
C LYS A 37 5.56 3.58 28.06
N ASP A 38 6.79 3.79 28.52
CA ASP A 38 7.43 5.11 28.53
C ASP A 38 7.60 5.68 27.12
N ALA A 39 8.01 4.85 26.15
CA ALA A 39 8.20 5.26 24.77
C ALA A 39 6.87 5.66 24.08
N LEU A 40 5.75 5.09 24.53
CA LEU A 40 4.39 5.35 24.03
C LEU A 40 3.66 6.47 24.79
N ARG A 41 4.21 6.96 25.91
CA ARG A 41 3.61 8.04 26.71
C ARG A 41 3.35 9.32 25.91
N HIS A 42 4.15 9.57 24.88
CA HIS A 42 4.08 10.76 24.03
C HIS A 42 3.30 10.48 22.72
N ASP A 43 2.64 9.33 22.60
CA ASP A 43 1.73 9.06 21.49
C ASP A 43 0.45 9.86 21.64
N ARG A 44 -0.11 10.28 20.50
CA ARG A 44 -1.37 11.03 20.42
C ARG A 44 -2.57 10.11 20.56
N ALA A 45 -2.42 8.85 20.16
CA ALA A 45 -3.46 7.84 20.21
C ALA A 45 -3.59 7.22 21.61
N ARG A 46 -4.80 6.77 21.97
CA ARG A 46 -5.00 5.94 23.17
C ARG A 46 -4.37 4.56 22.92
N VAL A 47 -3.50 4.15 23.82
CA VAL A 47 -2.80 2.86 23.72
C VAL A 47 -3.07 2.04 24.99
N GLN A 48 -3.45 0.78 24.81
CA GLN A 48 -3.59 -0.21 25.85
C GLN A 48 -2.49 -1.25 25.67
N ILE A 49 -1.65 -1.43 26.68
CA ILE A 49 -0.51 -2.35 26.65
C ILE A 49 -0.83 -3.51 27.60
N GLY A 50 -0.76 -4.74 27.09
CA GLY A 50 -0.87 -5.96 27.88
C GLY A 50 0.45 -6.32 28.59
N ARG A 51 0.50 -7.52 29.15
CA ARG A 51 1.75 -8.13 29.65
C ARG A 51 2.28 -9.13 28.62
N ILE A 52 3.56 -9.48 28.73
CA ILE A 52 4.14 -10.57 27.95
C ILE A 52 3.42 -11.88 28.31
N SER A 53 2.88 -12.53 27.29
CA SER A 53 2.17 -13.80 27.38
C SER A 53 3.16 -14.94 27.71
N ARG A 54 2.62 -16.10 28.09
CA ARG A 54 3.42 -17.33 28.28
C ARG A 54 4.10 -17.79 27.00
N PHE A 55 3.59 -17.37 25.84
CA PHE A 55 4.15 -17.63 24.53
C PHE A 55 5.23 -16.62 24.10
N GLY A 56 5.66 -15.69 24.97
CA GLY A 56 6.63 -14.65 24.63
C GLY A 56 6.06 -13.43 23.89
N LEU A 57 4.77 -13.48 23.53
CA LEU A 57 4.09 -12.42 22.78
C LEU A 57 3.53 -11.32 23.69
N LEU A 58 3.74 -10.05 23.32
CA LEU A 58 3.10 -8.90 23.94
C LEU A 58 1.97 -8.39 23.04
N GLU A 59 0.75 -8.36 23.58
CA GLU A 59 -0.43 -7.83 22.92
C GLU A 59 -0.65 -6.37 23.33
N MET A 60 -0.96 -5.52 22.36
CA MET A 60 -1.35 -4.13 22.61
C MET A 60 -2.39 -3.65 21.61
N SER A 61 -3.26 -2.74 22.04
CA SER A 61 -4.26 -2.09 21.20
C SER A 61 -3.97 -0.61 21.08
N ARG A 62 -3.99 -0.07 19.86
CA ARG A 62 -3.78 1.35 19.58
C ARG A 62 -4.97 1.92 18.83
N GLN A 63 -5.54 3.02 19.32
CA GLN A 63 -6.64 3.71 18.65
C GLN A 63 -6.22 4.20 17.26
N ARG A 64 -7.05 3.94 16.26
CA ARG A 64 -6.85 4.40 14.88
C ARG A 64 -7.40 5.82 14.73
N LEU A 65 -6.52 6.81 14.50
CA LEU A 65 -6.89 8.22 14.32
C LEU A 65 -7.06 8.62 12.86
N ARG A 66 -6.28 7.99 11.96
CA ARG A 66 -6.23 8.26 10.53
C ARG A 66 -6.13 6.93 9.77
N PRO A 67 -6.44 6.90 8.46
CA PRO A 67 -6.02 5.81 7.60
C PRO A 67 -4.52 5.59 7.72
N SER A 68 -4.09 4.33 7.74
CA SER A 68 -2.67 4.01 7.90
C SER A 68 -1.87 4.45 6.67
N LEU A 69 -0.56 4.65 6.83
CA LEU A 69 0.30 5.03 5.71
C LEU A 69 0.26 3.97 4.58
N GLY A 70 0.15 2.70 4.94
CA GLY A 70 0.01 1.60 3.96
C GLY A 70 -1.25 1.74 3.11
N GLU A 71 -2.40 1.99 3.74
CA GLU A 71 -3.68 2.09 3.01
C GLU A 71 -3.78 3.31 2.09
N SER A 72 -3.05 4.38 2.40
CA SER A 72 -3.07 5.63 1.64
C SER A 72 -2.06 5.68 0.50
N THR A 73 -0.94 4.96 0.62
CA THR A 73 0.18 5.05 -0.32
C THR A 73 0.46 3.78 -1.09
N GLN A 74 -0.03 2.63 -0.60
CA GLN A 74 0.31 1.32 -1.15
C GLN A 74 -0.92 0.69 -1.80
N ILE A 75 -0.67 0.02 -2.92
CA ILE A 75 -1.63 -0.88 -3.55
C ILE A 75 -1.34 -2.32 -3.10
N VAL A 76 -2.36 -3.18 -3.12
CA VAL A 76 -2.17 -4.60 -2.90
C VAL A 76 -1.32 -5.17 -4.04
N CYS A 77 -0.36 -6.04 -3.72
CA CYS A 77 0.50 -6.67 -4.73
C CYS A 77 -0.37 -7.43 -5.75
N PRO A 78 -0.32 -7.10 -7.06
CA PRO A 78 -1.17 -7.73 -8.07
C PRO A 78 -0.80 -9.20 -8.33
N ARG A 79 0.37 -9.63 -7.86
CA ARG A 79 0.86 -11.00 -8.06
C ARG A 79 0.41 -11.94 -6.95
N CYS A 80 0.51 -11.54 -5.68
CA CYS A 80 0.17 -12.40 -4.55
C CYS A 80 -1.08 -11.96 -3.79
N GLU A 81 -1.76 -10.91 -4.24
CA GLU A 81 -3.00 -10.38 -3.65
C GLU A 81 -2.88 -10.07 -2.14
N GLY A 82 -1.66 -9.75 -1.69
CA GLY A 82 -1.37 -9.46 -0.29
C GLY A 82 -0.99 -10.68 0.57
N HIS A 83 -0.91 -11.88 0.01
CA HIS A 83 -0.50 -13.09 0.74
C HIS A 83 0.99 -13.12 1.11
N GLY A 84 1.85 -12.36 0.41
CA GLY A 84 3.29 -12.27 0.69
C GLY A 84 4.12 -13.50 0.29
N ARG A 85 3.49 -14.55 -0.26
CA ARG A 85 4.13 -15.75 -0.81
C ARG A 85 3.35 -16.26 -2.01
N ILE A 86 4.03 -16.96 -2.91
CA ILE A 86 3.46 -17.52 -4.14
C ILE A 86 3.73 -19.02 -4.13
N ARG A 87 2.79 -19.81 -4.67
CA ARG A 87 2.96 -21.26 -4.79
C ARG A 87 4.06 -21.58 -5.82
N GLY A 88 4.88 -22.58 -5.51
CA GLY A 88 5.87 -23.12 -6.46
C GLY A 88 5.20 -23.76 -7.68
N VAL A 89 5.95 -23.93 -8.76
CA VAL A 89 5.44 -24.44 -10.04
C VAL A 89 4.86 -25.85 -9.88
N GLU A 90 5.51 -26.72 -9.11
CA GLU A 90 5.08 -28.10 -8.90
C GLU A 90 3.78 -28.15 -8.10
N SER A 91 3.71 -27.37 -7.02
CA SER A 91 2.51 -27.28 -6.16
C SER A 91 1.33 -26.70 -6.92
N LEU A 92 1.56 -25.65 -7.73
CA LEU A 92 0.54 -25.04 -8.56
C LEU A 92 0.03 -26.03 -9.61
N SER A 93 0.93 -26.71 -10.32
CA SER A 93 0.58 -27.69 -11.34
C SER A 93 -0.25 -28.85 -10.81
N LEU A 94 0.09 -29.38 -9.63
CA LEU A 94 -0.72 -30.43 -8.98
C LEU A 94 -2.10 -29.92 -8.58
N SER A 95 -2.20 -28.66 -8.13
CA SER A 95 -3.49 -28.02 -7.86
C SER A 95 -4.30 -27.85 -9.15
N THR A 96 -3.65 -27.48 -10.25
CA THR A 96 -4.26 -27.33 -11.58
C THR A 96 -4.79 -28.66 -12.08
N LEU A 97 -4.06 -29.76 -11.97
CA LEU A 97 -4.53 -31.09 -12.38
C LEU A 97 -5.82 -31.50 -11.65
N ARG A 98 -5.93 -31.20 -10.35
CA ARG A 98 -7.15 -31.46 -9.58
C ARG A 98 -8.33 -30.64 -10.08
N LEU A 99 -8.10 -29.37 -10.41
CA LEU A 99 -9.14 -28.50 -10.99
C LEU A 99 -9.55 -29.00 -12.38
N VAL A 100 -8.60 -29.41 -13.21
CA VAL A 100 -8.88 -30.00 -14.53
C VAL A 100 -9.72 -31.26 -14.39
N GLU A 101 -9.37 -32.15 -13.45
CA GLU A 101 -10.16 -33.35 -13.18
C GLU A 101 -11.58 -33.00 -12.71
N GLU A 102 -11.74 -32.02 -11.81
CA GLU A 102 -13.06 -31.53 -11.38
C GLU A 102 -13.89 -30.98 -12.56
N HIS A 103 -13.27 -30.24 -13.48
CA HIS A 103 -13.95 -29.75 -14.67
C HIS A 103 -14.30 -30.86 -15.67
N ALA A 104 -13.45 -31.88 -15.78
CA ALA A 104 -13.68 -33.05 -16.63
C ALA A 104 -14.76 -33.99 -16.06
N MET A 105 -14.93 -34.03 -14.73
CA MET A 105 -15.98 -34.82 -14.06
C MET A 105 -17.41 -34.27 -14.30
N LYS A 106 -17.55 -33.00 -14.72
CA LYS A 106 -18.88 -32.41 -14.98
C LYS A 106 -19.50 -32.98 -16.26
N GLU A 107 -20.80 -33.18 -16.25
CA GLU A 107 -21.56 -33.72 -17.39
C GLU A 107 -21.51 -32.81 -18.63
N SER A 108 -21.52 -33.40 -19.83
CA SER A 108 -21.48 -32.68 -21.12
C SER A 108 -20.24 -31.79 -21.29
N THR A 109 -19.06 -32.29 -20.87
CA THR A 109 -17.77 -31.64 -21.11
C THR A 109 -17.12 -32.29 -22.31
N GLY A 110 -16.86 -31.53 -23.37
CA GLY A 110 -16.14 -32.03 -24.53
C GLY A 110 -14.63 -31.74 -24.46
N GLN A 111 -14.27 -30.55 -23.99
CA GLN A 111 -12.88 -30.11 -23.89
C GLN A 111 -12.66 -29.21 -22.67
N VAL A 112 -11.51 -29.35 -22.03
CA VAL A 112 -11.05 -28.44 -20.97
C VAL A 112 -9.84 -27.67 -21.48
N LEU A 113 -9.97 -26.35 -21.56
CA LEU A 113 -8.89 -25.44 -21.91
C LEU A 113 -8.23 -24.95 -20.63
N VAL A 114 -6.91 -25.09 -20.53
CA VAL A 114 -6.10 -24.62 -19.41
C VAL A 114 -5.11 -23.61 -19.95
N GLN A 115 -5.28 -22.35 -19.60
CA GLN A 115 -4.29 -21.30 -19.84
C GLN A 115 -3.45 -21.14 -18.57
N ALA A 116 -2.15 -21.37 -18.71
CA ALA A 116 -1.22 -21.31 -17.60
C ALA A 116 0.07 -20.58 -17.99
N PRO A 117 0.82 -20.05 -17.00
CA PRO A 117 2.14 -19.49 -17.24
C PRO A 117 3.07 -20.52 -17.91
N PRO A 118 4.04 -20.11 -18.75
CA PRO A 118 4.86 -21.04 -19.54
C PRO A 118 5.59 -22.09 -18.71
N ALA A 119 6.08 -21.72 -17.53
CA ALA A 119 6.75 -22.64 -16.61
C ALA A 119 5.82 -23.76 -16.10
N VAL A 120 4.55 -23.43 -15.83
CA VAL A 120 3.52 -24.38 -15.37
C VAL A 120 3.06 -25.26 -16.51
N ALA A 121 2.81 -24.67 -17.69
CA ALA A 121 2.43 -25.42 -18.88
C ALA A 121 3.49 -26.44 -19.29
N ASN A 122 4.77 -26.05 -19.25
CA ASN A 122 5.91 -26.93 -19.51
C ASN A 122 5.92 -28.13 -18.55
N TYR A 123 5.76 -27.86 -17.25
CA TYR A 123 5.74 -28.91 -16.23
C TYR A 123 4.55 -29.87 -16.36
N LEU A 124 3.38 -29.36 -16.74
CA LEU A 124 2.19 -30.17 -16.98
C LEU A 124 2.36 -31.11 -18.18
N LEU A 125 2.93 -30.61 -19.27
CA LEU A 125 3.05 -31.32 -20.54
C LEU A 125 4.24 -32.30 -20.61
N ASN A 126 5.25 -32.12 -19.75
CA ASN A 126 6.42 -33.00 -19.71
C ASN A 126 6.38 -33.93 -18.49
N GLU A 127 6.53 -33.41 -17.28
CA GLU A 127 6.67 -34.18 -16.05
C GLU A 127 5.35 -34.82 -15.60
N LYS A 128 4.22 -34.14 -15.83
CA LYS A 128 2.88 -34.63 -15.49
C LYS A 128 2.05 -35.09 -16.68
N ARG A 129 2.71 -35.35 -17.81
CA ARG A 129 2.05 -35.86 -19.03
C ARG A 129 1.21 -37.11 -18.78
N ALA A 130 1.74 -38.07 -18.02
CA ALA A 130 1.03 -39.31 -17.70
C ALA A 130 -0.27 -39.06 -16.94
N ALA A 131 -0.27 -38.10 -16.01
CA ALA A 131 -1.46 -37.74 -15.23
C ALA A 131 -2.51 -37.04 -16.08
N VAL A 132 -2.10 -36.17 -17.02
CA VAL A 132 -3.03 -35.54 -17.97
C VAL A 132 -3.69 -36.61 -18.84
N VAL A 133 -2.90 -37.52 -19.40
CA VAL A 133 -3.42 -38.62 -20.24
C VAL A 133 -4.37 -39.53 -19.46
N GLU A 134 -4.08 -39.81 -18.19
CA GLU A 134 -4.97 -40.59 -17.33
C GLU A 134 -6.33 -39.92 -17.15
N ILE A 135 -6.36 -38.60 -16.93
CA ILE A 135 -7.60 -37.83 -16.81
C ILE A 135 -8.40 -37.89 -18.13
N GLU A 136 -7.72 -37.72 -19.27
CA GLU A 136 -8.33 -37.80 -20.61
C GLU A 136 -8.96 -39.18 -20.87
N MET A 137 -8.23 -40.25 -20.56
CA MET A 137 -8.71 -41.62 -20.76
C MET A 137 -9.88 -41.97 -19.83
N ARG A 138 -9.84 -41.54 -18.57
CA ARG A 138 -10.87 -41.85 -17.57
C ARG A 138 -12.18 -41.15 -17.87
N HIS A 139 -12.13 -39.87 -18.25
CA HIS A 139 -13.33 -39.05 -18.45
C HIS A 139 -13.75 -38.94 -19.92
N LYS A 140 -12.93 -39.42 -20.86
CA LYS A 140 -13.14 -39.28 -22.32
C LYS A 140 -13.30 -37.82 -22.76
N VAL A 141 -12.53 -36.93 -22.14
CA VAL A 141 -12.51 -35.47 -22.40
C VAL A 141 -11.13 -35.09 -22.94
N HIS A 142 -11.06 -34.15 -23.87
CA HIS A 142 -9.78 -33.63 -24.35
C HIS A 142 -9.27 -32.47 -23.47
N VAL A 143 -8.02 -32.54 -23.01
CA VAL A 143 -7.40 -31.47 -22.22
C VAL A 143 -6.41 -30.71 -23.10
N VAL A 144 -6.67 -29.41 -23.30
CA VAL A 144 -5.78 -28.52 -24.06
C VAL A 144 -5.08 -27.58 -23.10
N VAL A 145 -3.77 -27.71 -23.00
CA VAL A 145 -2.93 -26.79 -22.21
C VAL A 145 -2.30 -25.76 -23.15
N VAL A 146 -2.53 -24.48 -22.87
CA VAL A 146 -1.97 -23.34 -23.59
C VAL A 146 -1.05 -22.57 -22.66
N ALA A 147 0.18 -22.33 -23.13
CA ALA A 147 1.13 -21.45 -22.45
C ALA A 147 0.81 -20.00 -22.83
N ASP A 148 0.47 -19.17 -21.85
CA ASP A 148 0.27 -17.73 -22.03
C ASP A 148 1.39 -16.96 -21.32
N GLU A 149 2.17 -16.18 -22.07
CA GLU A 149 3.25 -15.35 -21.54
C GLU A 149 2.73 -14.14 -20.73
N ASN A 150 1.47 -13.76 -20.90
CA ASN A 150 0.85 -12.66 -20.17
C ASN A 150 0.43 -13.06 -18.75
N LEU A 151 0.34 -14.36 -18.46
CA LEU A 151 -0.03 -14.88 -17.15
C LEU A 151 1.22 -15.16 -16.33
N GLU A 152 1.27 -14.57 -15.14
CA GLU A 152 2.32 -14.83 -14.14
C GLU A 152 1.79 -15.70 -12.99
N THR A 153 2.65 -16.50 -12.38
CA THR A 153 2.29 -17.27 -11.18
C THR A 153 1.83 -16.34 -10.05
N PRO A 154 0.68 -16.60 -9.41
CA PRO A 154 -0.15 -17.81 -9.39
C PRO A 154 -1.36 -17.83 -10.35
N HIS A 155 -1.51 -16.83 -11.20
CA HIS A 155 -2.70 -16.65 -12.04
C HIS A 155 -2.78 -17.73 -13.13
N LEU A 156 -3.97 -18.29 -13.32
CA LEU A 156 -4.29 -19.31 -14.33
C LEU A 156 -5.79 -19.26 -14.64
N GLU A 157 -6.16 -19.62 -15.87
CA GLU A 157 -7.54 -19.66 -16.33
C GLU A 157 -7.88 -21.08 -16.82
N ILE A 158 -9.00 -21.64 -16.36
CA ILE A 158 -9.48 -22.95 -16.78
C ILE A 158 -10.90 -22.80 -17.30
N THR A 159 -11.08 -23.06 -18.60
CA THR A 159 -12.35 -22.88 -19.31
C THR A 159 -12.86 -24.24 -19.75
N ARG A 160 -14.12 -24.53 -19.40
CA ARG A 160 -14.81 -25.76 -19.80
C ARG A 160 -15.60 -25.51 -21.08
N LEU A 161 -15.36 -26.31 -22.11
CA LEU A 161 -16.10 -26.30 -23.36
C LEU A 161 -17.02 -27.51 -23.42
N ARG A 162 -18.29 -27.27 -23.73
CA ARG A 162 -19.30 -28.32 -23.94
C ARG A 162 -19.23 -28.81 -25.38
N ASP A 163 -19.70 -30.03 -25.63
CA ASP A 163 -19.74 -30.60 -26.98
C ASP A 163 -20.56 -29.76 -27.97
N SER A 164 -21.59 -29.04 -27.48
CA SER A 164 -22.40 -28.11 -28.28
C SER A 164 -21.64 -26.90 -28.79
N ASP A 165 -20.59 -26.47 -28.06
CA ASP A 165 -19.91 -25.19 -28.26
C ASP A 165 -18.58 -25.38 -29.01
N MET A 166 -18.31 -26.59 -29.50
CA MET A 166 -17.08 -26.97 -30.21
C MET A 166 -16.88 -26.23 -31.55
N GLY A 167 -17.96 -25.74 -32.17
CA GLY A 167 -17.93 -25.11 -33.50
C GLY A 167 -17.24 -23.74 -33.55
N GLU A 168 -17.29 -22.94 -32.48
CA GLU A 168 -16.68 -21.60 -32.44
C GLU A 168 -15.18 -21.62 -32.06
N HIS A 169 -14.69 -22.73 -31.51
CA HIS A 169 -13.37 -22.81 -30.90
C HIS A 169 -12.35 -23.66 -31.66
N VAL A 170 -12.58 -24.01 -32.93
CA VAL A 170 -11.57 -24.65 -33.83
C VAL A 170 -10.45 -23.68 -34.23
N LYS A 171 -10.12 -22.70 -33.38
CA LYS A 171 -8.93 -21.87 -33.56
C LYS A 171 -7.71 -22.60 -32.97
N PRO A 172 -6.53 -22.50 -33.58
CA PRO A 172 -5.31 -23.10 -33.06
C PRO A 172 -5.00 -22.64 -31.64
N SER A 173 -4.29 -23.45 -30.85
CA SER A 173 -3.95 -23.18 -29.45
C SER A 173 -3.27 -21.83 -29.21
N TYR A 174 -2.55 -21.30 -30.21
CA TYR A 174 -1.87 -19.99 -30.14
C TYR A 174 -2.80 -18.78 -30.33
N GLU A 175 -4.02 -18.96 -30.87
CA GLU A 175 -5.03 -17.90 -31.02
C GLU A 175 -6.07 -17.91 -29.89
N ARG A 176 -6.00 -18.90 -29.00
CA ARG A 176 -6.91 -19.05 -27.85
C ARG A 176 -6.37 -18.37 -26.59
N LEU A 177 -5.74 -17.22 -26.75
CA LEU A 177 -5.34 -16.37 -25.64
C LEU A 177 -6.52 -15.47 -25.27
N THR A 178 -6.85 -15.40 -23.98
CA THR A 178 -7.87 -14.47 -23.51
C THR A 178 -7.36 -13.05 -23.80
N ALA A 179 -8.05 -12.33 -24.69
CA ALA A 179 -7.71 -10.95 -24.98
C ALA A 179 -7.75 -10.16 -23.68
N ARG A 180 -6.60 -9.60 -23.29
CA ARG A 180 -6.44 -8.84 -22.06
C ARG A 180 -7.54 -7.78 -21.99
N ALA A 181 -8.43 -7.88 -20.99
CA ALA A 181 -9.20 -6.73 -20.57
C ALA A 181 -8.17 -5.69 -20.11
N GLU A 182 -7.99 -4.63 -20.90
CA GLU A 182 -7.15 -3.52 -20.50
C GLU A 182 -7.64 -3.07 -19.13
N THR A 183 -6.81 -3.22 -18.11
CA THR A 183 -7.04 -2.63 -16.80
C THR A 183 -7.11 -1.14 -17.05
N VAL A 184 -8.33 -0.60 -17.14
CA VAL A 184 -8.58 0.83 -17.20
C VAL A 184 -7.90 1.38 -15.97
N LEU A 185 -6.75 2.05 -16.18
CA LEU A 185 -6.08 2.79 -15.13
C LEU A 185 -7.15 3.69 -14.51
N PRO A 186 -7.42 3.60 -13.19
CA PRO A 186 -8.31 4.57 -12.58
C PRO A 186 -7.70 5.93 -12.86
N LYS A 187 -8.40 6.75 -13.65
CA LYS A 187 -8.02 8.14 -13.91
C LYS A 187 -8.04 8.86 -12.56
N ALA A 188 -6.91 8.87 -11.88
CA ALA A 188 -6.70 9.65 -10.68
C ALA A 188 -6.89 11.12 -11.06
N GLY A 189 -8.06 11.68 -10.74
CA GLY A 189 -8.35 13.10 -10.97
C GLY A 189 -9.77 13.45 -11.39
N GLN A 190 -10.62 12.49 -11.78
CA GLN A 190 -12.05 12.76 -11.97
C GLN A 190 -12.79 12.41 -10.68
N ILE A 191 -12.82 13.38 -9.77
CA ILE A 191 -13.89 13.45 -8.79
C ILE A 191 -15.15 13.68 -9.63
N ASP A 192 -15.95 12.63 -9.84
CA ASP A 192 -17.29 12.78 -10.38
C ASP A 192 -18.08 13.57 -9.33
N VAL A 193 -18.07 14.90 -9.46
CA VAL A 193 -18.99 15.79 -8.76
C VAL A 193 -20.34 15.67 -9.46
N GLN A 194 -20.90 14.47 -9.48
CA GLN A 194 -22.32 14.30 -9.67
C GLN A 194 -22.96 14.65 -8.33
N GLY A 195 -23.05 15.96 -8.06
CA GLY A 195 -23.90 16.46 -6.99
C GLY A 195 -25.32 15.99 -7.28
N GLU A 196 -25.88 15.15 -6.42
CA GLU A 196 -27.31 14.89 -6.37
C GLU A 196 -28.03 16.23 -6.29
N GLN A 197 -28.61 16.65 -7.42
CA GLN A 197 -29.47 17.82 -7.42
C GLN A 197 -30.74 17.44 -6.65
N PRO A 198 -31.11 18.19 -5.60
CA PRO A 198 -32.34 17.93 -4.88
C PRO A 198 -33.52 18.09 -5.84
N ALA A 199 -34.41 17.09 -5.88
CA ALA A 199 -35.56 17.00 -6.78
C ALA A 199 -36.63 18.09 -6.61
N VAL A 200 -36.39 19.10 -5.77
CA VAL A 200 -37.36 20.16 -5.44
C VAL A 200 -36.68 21.53 -5.55
N SER A 201 -36.51 22.00 -6.78
CA SER A 201 -36.06 23.35 -7.10
C SER A 201 -37.28 24.20 -7.46
N GLY A 202 -38.02 24.67 -6.45
CA GLY A 202 -39.23 25.46 -6.75
C GLY A 202 -40.06 26.02 -5.59
N VAL A 203 -39.61 25.97 -4.33
CA VAL A 203 -40.36 26.64 -3.26
C VAL A 203 -40.00 28.12 -3.24
N ARG A 204 -40.80 28.95 -3.92
CA ARG A 204 -40.81 30.41 -3.70
C ARG A 204 -41.65 30.69 -2.45
N PRO A 205 -41.09 31.26 -1.37
CA PRO A 205 -41.90 31.77 -0.27
C PRO A 205 -42.86 32.83 -0.81
N SER A 206 -44.16 32.71 -0.50
CA SER A 206 -45.22 33.60 -1.01
C SER A 206 -45.24 34.98 -0.36
N ASN A 207 -44.39 35.24 0.63
CA ASN A 207 -44.37 36.51 1.34
C ASN A 207 -43.06 37.26 1.04
N PRO A 208 -43.12 38.53 0.60
CA PRO A 208 -41.92 39.33 0.38
C PRO A 208 -41.16 39.53 1.69
N ALA A 209 -39.82 39.51 1.61
CA ALA A 209 -38.96 39.70 2.77
C ALA A 209 -39.19 41.09 3.39
N PRO A 210 -39.34 41.19 4.73
CA PRO A 210 -39.50 42.47 5.38
C PRO A 210 -38.23 43.31 5.18
N LEU A 211 -38.40 44.50 4.59
CA LEU A 211 -37.34 45.50 4.48
C LEU A 211 -36.98 45.95 5.89
N ARG A 212 -35.76 45.64 6.31
CA ARG A 212 -35.17 46.24 7.51
C ARG A 212 -34.77 47.66 7.15
N GLU A 213 -35.42 48.65 7.76
CA GLU A 213 -34.96 50.04 7.68
C GLU A 213 -33.54 50.11 8.25
N GLU A 214 -32.60 50.56 7.41
CA GLU A 214 -31.25 50.91 7.84
C GLU A 214 -31.35 52.25 8.60
N GLU A 215 -31.24 52.19 9.93
CA GLU A 215 -30.91 53.39 10.71
C GLU A 215 -29.52 53.88 10.29
N ASP A 216 -29.48 55.13 9.84
CA ASP A 216 -28.27 55.87 9.49
C ASP A 216 -27.19 55.73 10.58
N ALA A 217 -26.12 55.00 10.26
CA ALA A 217 -24.92 55.01 11.06
C ALA A 217 -24.20 56.37 10.85
N PRO A 218 -23.82 57.09 11.93
CA PRO A 218 -23.16 58.38 11.78
C PRO A 218 -21.79 58.22 11.10
N ALA A 219 -21.53 59.13 10.16
CA ALA A 219 -20.31 59.19 9.37
C ALA A 219 -19.04 59.08 10.24
N ARG A 220 -18.26 58.02 10.02
CA ARG A 220 -16.90 57.92 10.55
C ARG A 220 -16.03 59.02 9.93
N GLN A 221 -15.58 59.95 10.77
CA GLN A 221 -14.58 60.93 10.39
C GLN A 221 -13.22 60.24 10.11
N PRO A 222 -12.44 60.72 9.13
CA PRO A 222 -11.14 60.15 8.82
C PRO A 222 -10.11 60.48 9.91
N VAL A 223 -9.61 59.44 10.58
CA VAL A 223 -8.53 59.54 11.56
C VAL A 223 -7.20 59.76 10.82
N ARG A 224 -6.53 60.89 11.10
CA ARG A 224 -5.17 61.16 10.62
C ARG A 224 -4.17 60.16 11.22
N PRO A 225 -3.18 59.66 10.47
CA PRO A 225 -2.17 58.76 11.01
C PRO A 225 -1.20 59.52 11.94
N SER A 226 -1.00 58.96 13.14
CA SER A 226 0.03 59.37 14.10
C SER A 226 1.36 58.67 13.81
N PRO A 227 2.52 59.34 13.94
CA PRO A 227 3.82 58.73 13.66
C PRO A 227 4.29 57.76 14.78
N LEU A 228 4.91 56.66 14.36
CA LEU A 228 5.46 55.60 15.21
C LEU A 228 6.72 56.07 15.98
N PRO A 229 6.87 55.74 17.28
CA PRO A 229 8.12 55.92 18.00
C PRO A 229 9.10 54.73 17.81
N PRO A 230 10.42 54.95 17.89
CA PRO A 230 11.42 53.92 17.58
C PRO A 230 11.84 53.16 18.84
N HIS A 231 11.77 51.84 18.84
CA HIS A 231 12.31 51.04 19.96
C HIS A 231 13.18 49.85 19.52
N ARG A 232 14.48 50.15 19.49
CA ARG A 232 15.62 49.40 20.06
C ARG A 232 15.53 47.87 20.11
N TRP A 233 16.29 47.23 19.22
CA TRP A 233 16.75 45.85 19.38
C TRP A 233 17.88 45.78 20.41
N ARG A 234 17.65 45.09 21.53
CA ARG A 234 18.67 44.73 22.51
C ARG A 234 19.10 43.29 22.25
N CYS A 235 20.20 43.09 21.55
CA CYS A 235 20.84 41.78 21.43
C CYS A 235 21.41 41.36 22.80
N ARG A 236 21.04 40.16 23.27
CA ARG A 236 21.55 39.56 24.49
C ARG A 236 22.38 38.32 24.11
N TYR A 237 23.69 38.49 24.00
CA TYR A 237 24.68 37.40 24.09
C TYR A 237 25.87 37.89 24.92
N PRO A 238 26.48 37.03 25.77
CA PRO A 238 27.57 37.42 26.66
C PRO A 238 28.92 37.42 25.92
N PRO A 239 29.92 38.21 26.37
CA PRO A 239 31.20 38.29 25.69
C PRO A 239 32.13 37.14 26.10
N ARG A 240 32.78 36.52 25.10
CA ARG A 240 34.02 35.75 25.30
C ARG A 240 35.19 36.74 25.34
N ALA A 241 36.00 36.64 26.38
CA ALA A 241 37.18 37.44 26.62
C ALA A 241 38.20 37.36 25.47
N ALA A 242 38.75 38.51 25.11
CA ALA A 242 39.87 38.67 24.20
C ALA A 242 41.18 38.34 24.92
N CYS A 243 41.98 37.45 24.33
CA CYS A 243 43.41 37.35 24.57
C CYS A 243 44.10 38.15 23.46
N SER A 244 44.81 39.22 23.84
CA SER A 244 45.55 40.08 22.92
C SER A 244 47.05 39.81 23.07
N SER A 245 47.68 39.35 21.99
CA SER A 245 49.10 39.57 21.70
C SER A 245 49.19 39.78 20.18
N ALA A 246 49.34 41.03 19.78
CA ALA A 246 50.62 41.64 19.43
C ALA A 246 51.05 41.25 18.00
N CYS A 247 51.00 42.27 17.16
CA CYS A 247 51.68 42.43 15.88
C CYS A 247 53.00 41.65 15.78
N LEU A 248 53.28 41.11 14.58
CA LEU A 248 54.47 41.47 13.79
C LEU A 248 54.44 40.77 12.42
N ALA A 249 54.55 41.62 11.39
CA ALA A 249 55.29 41.46 10.13
C ALA A 249 55.46 40.06 9.50
N GLY A 250 55.16 39.96 8.18
CA GLY A 250 55.68 38.85 7.38
C GLY A 250 55.13 38.74 5.96
N SER A 251 55.73 39.52 5.06
CA SER A 251 55.72 39.44 3.59
C SER A 251 55.43 38.08 2.92
N ALA A 252 54.56 38.14 1.90
CA ALA A 252 54.67 37.59 0.54
C ALA A 252 55.42 36.25 0.30
N THR A 253 54.77 35.29 -0.37
CA THR A 253 55.04 34.87 -1.77
C THR A 253 54.27 33.62 -2.20
N ALA A 254 53.78 33.63 -3.46
CA ALA A 254 53.69 32.54 -4.48
C ALA A 254 53.36 31.09 -4.02
N ARG A 255 52.47 30.28 -4.63
CA ARG A 255 52.13 30.04 -6.05
C ARG A 255 51.01 28.95 -6.11
N PRO A 256 50.23 28.80 -7.20
CA PRO A 256 49.22 27.76 -7.36
C PRO A 256 49.71 26.56 -8.21
N ARG A 257 49.25 25.34 -7.93
CA ARG A 257 49.29 24.14 -8.81
C ARG A 257 48.09 23.24 -8.45
N SER A 258 47.06 23.00 -9.27
CA SER A 258 46.97 22.14 -10.48
C SER A 258 47.61 20.77 -10.27
N ARG A 259 47.01 19.58 -10.41
CA ARG A 259 45.82 19.02 -11.08
C ARG A 259 45.62 17.58 -10.53
N PRO A 260 44.49 16.89 -10.81
CA PRO A 260 44.27 15.49 -10.43
C PRO A 260 44.79 14.50 -11.50
N ARG A 261 44.98 13.22 -11.13
CA ARG A 261 45.08 12.08 -12.06
C ARG A 261 44.32 10.86 -11.51
N PRO A 262 43.63 10.09 -12.37
CA PRO A 262 42.98 8.84 -12.02
C PRO A 262 43.86 7.61 -12.32
N GLN A 263 43.54 6.49 -11.67
CA GLN A 263 43.60 5.14 -12.22
C GLN A 263 42.22 4.50 -12.02
#